data_AF-A0A8H8U2Y7-F1
#
_entry.id   AF-A0A8H8U2Y7-F1
#
_cell.length_a   1.000
_cell.length_b   1.000
_cell.length_c   1.000
_cell.angle_alpha   90.00
_cell.angle_beta   90.00
_cell.angle_gamma   90.00
#
_symmetry.space_group_name_H-M   'P 1'
#
loop_
_entity.id
_entity.type
_entity.pdbx_description
1 polymer ?
#
loop_
_entity_poly.entity_id
_entity_poly.type
_entity_poly.pdbx_seq_one_letter_code
_entity_poly.pdbx_strand_id
1 'polypeptide(L)'
;MPWATHIAKLPKAEAATAHRLQLQTQSPNRVLYYTDGSQMPDSTGIGVGLAGYSGARRFTSLARNIGLYQIVYNGELEGITLAFEDATRL
;
A
#
# COMPACT_ATOMS: atom_id res chain seq x y z
N MET A 1 14.07 3.52 -17.63
CA MET A 1 12.77 4.09 -17.24
C MET A 1 12.68 4.05 -15.73
N PRO A 2 12.23 5.11 -15.04
CA PRO A 2 12.36 5.20 -13.58
C PRO A 2 11.32 4.39 -12.80
N TRP A 3 10.39 3.70 -13.46
CA TRP A 3 9.45 2.77 -12.83
C TRP A 3 9.34 1.46 -13.62
N ALA A 4 9.07 0.38 -12.90
CA ALA A 4 8.80 -0.94 -13.44
C ALA A 4 7.58 -1.53 -12.72
N THR A 5 6.61 -2.02 -13.48
CA THR A 5 5.41 -2.67 -12.94
C THR A 5 5.55 -4.17 -13.08
N HIS A 6 5.37 -4.91 -11.99
CA HIS A 6 5.34 -6.36 -12.02
C HIS A 6 4.00 -6.87 -11.51
N ILE A 7 3.26 -7.56 -12.39
CA ILE A 7 2.04 -8.28 -12.03
C ILE A 7 2.41 -9.74 -11.78
N ALA A 8 2.14 -10.24 -10.58
CA ALA A 8 2.36 -11.65 -10.25
C ALA A 8 1.37 -12.54 -11.02
N LYS A 9 1.84 -13.68 -11.55
CA LYS A 9 1.00 -14.69 -12.21
C LYS A 9 0.47 -15.76 -11.23
N LEU A 10 0.89 -15.69 -9.97
CA LEU A 10 0.50 -16.63 -8.92
C LEU A 10 -0.86 -16.24 -8.29
N PRO A 11 -1.58 -17.19 -7.70
CA PRO A 11 -2.72 -16.89 -6.83
C PRO A 11 -2.35 -15.89 -5.72
N LYS A 12 -3.30 -15.04 -5.32
CA LYS A 12 -3.05 -13.94 -4.37
C LYS A 12 -2.37 -14.40 -3.08
N ALA A 13 -2.81 -15.53 -2.51
CA ALA A 13 -2.26 -16.06 -1.26
C ALA A 13 -0.80 -16.55 -1.40
N GLU A 14 -0.49 -17.22 -2.52
CA GLU A 14 0.87 -17.68 -2.82
C GLU A 14 1.81 -16.51 -3.11
N ALA A 15 1.35 -15.55 -3.91
CA ALA A 15 2.10 -14.31 -4.20
C ALA A 15 2.41 -13.54 -2.90
N ALA A 16 1.44 -13.40 -2.00
CA ALA A 16 1.64 -12.72 -0.72
C ALA A 16 2.65 -13.47 0.17
N THR A 17 2.61 -14.81 0.18
CA THR A 17 3.55 -15.64 0.95
C THR A 17 4.97 -15.50 0.41
N ALA A 18 5.15 -15.63 -0.91
CA ALA A 18 6.46 -15.46 -1.55
C ALA A 18 7.02 -14.06 -1.32
N HIS A 19 6.18 -13.03 -1.44
CA HIS A 19 6.59 -11.65 -1.22
C HIS A 19 7.00 -11.38 0.24
N ARG A 20 6.29 -11.96 1.21
CA ARG A 20 6.67 -11.86 2.62
C ARG A 20 8.05 -12.46 2.90
N LEU A 21 8.38 -13.59 2.28
CA LEU A 21 9.71 -14.19 2.38
C LEU A 21 10.78 -13.28 1.75
N GLN A 22 10.46 -12.63 0.63
CA GLN A 22 11.36 -11.67 -0.01
C GLN A 22 11.62 -10.44 0.87
N LEU A 23 10.62 -9.93 1.59
CA LEU A 23 10.79 -8.80 2.52
C LEU A 23 11.84 -9.06 3.61
N GLN A 24 11.92 -10.32 4.09
CA GLN A 24 12.87 -10.71 5.12
C GLN A 24 14.32 -10.69 4.63
N THR A 25 14.53 -10.82 3.32
CA THR A 25 15.86 -10.86 2.68
C THR A 25 16.24 -9.53 2.03
N GLN A 26 15.39 -8.51 2.10
CA GLN A 26 15.67 -7.21 1.51
C GLN A 26 16.65 -6.36 2.31
N SER A 27 17.39 -5.53 1.57
CA SER A 27 18.37 -4.59 2.13
C SER A 27 17.70 -3.60 3.10
N PRO A 28 18.36 -3.27 4.22
CA PRO A 28 17.84 -2.31 5.21
C PRO A 28 17.63 -0.90 4.65
N ASN A 29 18.25 -0.57 3.51
CA ASN A 29 18.14 0.75 2.88
C ASN A 29 16.95 0.88 1.93
N ARG A 30 15.99 -0.06 1.97
CA ARG A 30 14.75 0.00 1.19
C ARG A 30 13.54 0.11 2.10
N VAL A 31 12.61 0.94 1.65
CA VAL A 31 11.31 1.18 2.29
C VAL A 31 10.23 0.70 1.33
N LEU A 32 9.24 -0.02 1.86
CA LEU A 32 8.12 -0.53 1.08
C LEU A 32 6.83 0.01 1.66
N TYR A 33 5.96 0.51 0.79
CA TYR A 33 4.63 0.97 1.15
C TYR A 33 3.59 0.08 0.46
N TYR A 34 2.60 -0.35 1.23
CA TYR A 34 1.41 -1.03 0.74
C TYR A 34 0.23 -0.12 0.98
N THR A 35 -0.59 0.07 -0.04
CA THR A 35 -1.75 0.94 -0.01
C THR A 35 -2.94 0.21 -0.62
N ASP A 36 -4.13 0.47 -0.13
CA ASP A 36 -5.36 -0.13 -0.65
C ASP A 36 -6.53 0.83 -0.42
N GLY A 37 -7.29 1.10 -1.48
CA GLY A 37 -8.54 1.84 -1.42
C GLY A 37 -9.71 0.86 -1.35
N SER A 38 -10.62 1.03 -0.40
CA SER A 38 -11.78 0.15 -0.28
C SER A 38 -13.05 0.90 0.09
N GLN A 39 -14.18 0.35 -0.34
CA GLN A 39 -15.51 0.81 0.02
C GLN A 39 -16.26 -0.33 0.71
N MET A 40 -16.83 -0.06 1.88
CA MET A 40 -17.75 -1.00 2.50
C MET A 40 -19.12 -0.92 1.81
N PRO A 41 -19.87 -2.03 1.68
CA PRO A 41 -21.16 -2.05 0.97
C PRO A 41 -22.15 -0.96 1.39
N ASP A 42 -22.20 -0.64 2.68
CA ASP A 42 -23.13 0.35 3.25
C ASP A 42 -22.48 1.71 3.53
N SER A 43 -21.25 1.94 3.03
CA SER A 43 -20.52 3.19 3.23
C SER A 43 -20.59 4.11 2.02
N THR A 44 -20.75 5.40 2.28
CA THR A 44 -20.80 6.46 1.28
C THR A 44 -19.43 7.06 0.96
N GLY A 45 -18.40 6.68 1.70
CA GLY A 45 -17.03 7.16 1.50
C GLY A 45 -16.04 6.02 1.26
N ILE A 46 -14.86 6.38 0.76
CA ILE A 46 -13.78 5.43 0.47
C ILE A 46 -12.75 5.48 1.59
N GLY A 47 -12.48 4.33 2.19
CA GLY A 47 -11.39 4.15 3.14
C GLY A 47 -10.08 3.87 2.40
N VAL A 48 -9.00 4.51 2.83
CA VAL A 48 -7.66 4.36 2.28
C VAL A 48 -6.76 3.89 3.40
N GLY A 49 -6.17 2.71 3.25
CA GLY A 49 -5.17 2.16 4.16
C GLY A 49 -3.76 2.31 3.61
N LEU A 50 -2.80 2.54 4.49
CA LEU A 50 -1.37 2.53 4.18
C LEU A 50 -0.60 1.78 5.27
N ALA A 51 0.38 0.99 4.87
CA ALA A 51 1.36 0.36 5.77
C ALA A 51 2.77 0.45 5.18
N GLY A 52 3.72 0.99 5.94
CA GLY A 52 5.12 1.11 5.53
C GLY A 52 6.04 0.17 6.29
N TYR A 53 7.00 -0.43 5.58
CA TYR A 53 7.94 -1.44 6.08
C TYR A 53 9.40 -1.11 5.73
N SER A 54 10.30 -1.36 6.68
CA SER A 54 11.75 -1.46 6.44
C SER A 54 12.16 -2.89 6.77
N GLY A 55 12.55 -3.64 5.73
CA GLY A 55 12.63 -5.11 5.81
C GLY A 55 11.30 -5.71 6.27
N ALA A 56 11.33 -6.57 7.30
CA ALA A 56 10.13 -7.17 7.89
C ALA A 56 9.44 -6.32 8.97
N ARG A 57 10.02 -5.17 9.35
CA ARG A 57 9.49 -4.31 10.42
C ARG A 57 8.56 -3.25 9.84
N ARG A 58 7.30 -3.26 10.28
CA ARG A 58 6.36 -2.16 10.01
C ARG A 58 6.75 -0.94 10.85
N PHE A 59 6.90 0.23 10.23
CA PHE A 59 7.22 1.49 10.92
C PHE A 59 6.06 2.50 10.89
N THR A 60 5.15 2.41 9.92
CA THR A 60 3.96 3.28 9.84
C THR A 60 2.72 2.48 9.46
N SER A 61 1.57 2.97 9.91
CA SER A 61 0.25 2.48 9.53
C SER A 61 -0.71 3.66 9.59
N LEU A 62 -1.31 4.01 8.46
CA LEU A 62 -2.25 5.12 8.35
C LEU A 62 -3.57 4.62 7.77
N ALA A 63 -4.65 5.27 8.17
CA ALA A 63 -5.96 5.07 7.55
C ALA A 63 -6.69 6.40 7.48
N ARG A 64 -7.32 6.71 6.35
CA ARG A 64 -8.20 7.88 6.21
C ARG A 64 -9.42 7.57 5.35
N ASN A 65 -10.49 8.32 5.57
CA ASN A 65 -11.65 8.34 4.68
C ASN A 65 -11.54 9.58 3.78
N ILE A 66 -11.64 9.41 2.46
CA ILE A 66 -11.51 10.53 1.50
C ILE A 66 -12.83 11.25 1.19
N GLY A 67 -13.88 10.92 1.94
CA GLY A 67 -15.16 11.61 1.91
C GLY A 67 -16.18 11.01 0.93
N LEU A 68 -17.31 11.70 0.86
CA LEU A 68 -18.48 11.32 0.06
C LEU A 68 -18.23 11.51 -1.43
N TYR A 69 -18.99 10.78 -2.25
CA TYR A 69 -18.98 10.90 -3.72
C TYR A 69 -17.62 10.58 -4.36
N GLN A 70 -16.75 9.87 -3.64
CA GLN A 70 -15.49 9.35 -4.16
C GLN A 70 -15.68 7.93 -4.69
N ILE A 71 -14.80 7.52 -5.60
CA ILE A 71 -14.74 6.14 -6.11
C ILE A 71 -13.47 5.45 -5.61
N VAL A 72 -13.48 4.11 -5.60
CA VAL A 72 -12.33 3.29 -5.14
C VAL A 72 -11.02 3.72 -5.81
N TYR A 73 -11.06 4.05 -7.10
CA TYR A 73 -9.90 4.55 -7.83
C TYR A 73 -9.26 5.81 -7.21
N ASN A 74 -10.06 6.73 -6.68
CA ASN A 74 -9.54 7.92 -5.99
C ASN A 74 -8.83 7.51 -4.69
N GLY A 75 -9.33 6.47 -4.02
CA GLY A 75 -8.67 5.88 -2.85
C GLY A 75 -7.31 5.27 -3.16
N GLU A 76 -7.17 4.59 -4.31
CA GLU A 76 -5.88 4.05 -4.76
C GLU A 76 -4.85 5.16 -5.00
N LEU A 77 -5.24 6.23 -5.70
CA LEU A 77 -4.38 7.38 -5.95
C LEU A 77 -4.00 8.11 -4.66
N GLU A 78 -4.96 8.23 -3.74
CA GLU A 78 -4.74 8.83 -2.44
C GLU A 78 -3.74 8.02 -1.61
N GLY A 79 -3.83 6.68 -1.66
CA GLY A 79 -2.89 5.78 -1.00
C GLY A 79 -1.46 6.02 -1.48
N ILE A 80 -1.25 6.07 -2.80
CA ILE A 80 0.06 6.37 -3.40
C ILE A 80 0.57 7.74 -2.95
N THR A 81 -0.31 8.75 -2.93
CA THR A 81 0.05 10.11 -2.49
C THR A 81 0.50 10.12 -1.03
N LEU A 82 -0.26 9.46 -0.13
CA LEU A 82 0.10 9.30 1.27
C LEU A 82 1.46 8.61 1.45
N ALA A 83 1.76 7.60 0.62
CA ALA A 83 3.03 6.90 0.69
C ALA A 83 4.20 7.81 0.37
N PHE A 84 4.08 8.66 -0.66
CA PHE A 84 5.10 9.65 -0.95
C PHE A 84 5.22 10.70 0.17
N GLU A 85 4.11 11.20 0.69
CA GLU A 85 4.11 12.16 1.80
C GLU A 85 4.77 11.59 3.07
N ASP A 86 4.43 10.36 3.44
CA ASP A 86 5.05 9.67 4.58
C ASP A 86 6.54 9.42 4.35
N ALA A 87 6.93 9.02 3.14
CA ALA A 87 8.33 8.81 2.78
C ALA A 87 9.19 10.08 2.88
N THR A 88 8.60 11.28 2.71
CA THR A 88 9.34 12.54 2.91
C THR A 88 9.72 12.83 4.37
N ARG A 89 9.18 12.06 5.32
CA ARG A 89 9.42 12.22 6.77
C ARG A 89 10.41 11.21 7.34
N LEU A 90 10.98 10.33 6.50
CA LEU A 90 11.94 9.28 6.87
C LEU A 90 13.39 9.78 6.94
#